data_AF-A0A7W0NE93-F1
#
_entry.id   AF-A0A7W0NE93-F1
#
_cell.length_a   1.000
_cell.length_b   1.000
_cell.length_c   1.000
_cell.angle_alpha   90.00
_cell.angle_beta   90.00
_cell.angle_gamma   90.00
#
_symmetry.space_group_name_H-M   'P 1'
#
loop_
_entity.id
_entity.type
_entity.pdbx_description
1 polymer ?
#
loop_
_entity_poly.entity_id
_entity_poly.type
_entity_poly.pdbx_seq_one_letter_code
_entity_poly.pdbx_strand_id
1 'polypeptide(L)'
;MHDRIIVRGAREHNLKNIDLEIPRDKFVVFTGLSGSGKSSLAFDTIFAEGQRRYVESLSAYARQFLGQLEKPDVDHIDGLSPAISIDQRGSSRNPRSTVGTVTEIYDYLRLLFARIGHPHCPECGRPITQQSVQQMADQILAMPEGTRLMLLAPVIRDRKGEHQSVLDEIRRQGFVRVRVNGEVRDVDEAMALAKYKKHSIEVVVDRFVVHHEAGTPLEQHPDRVRLIDSMEVALRIGAGNAIAAVIDSEEVRFSERFACPSCGLSFSEIEPRNFSFNSPHGACSECTGIGTIMELEPELVVPNRTLTLAQGAIVPWVRATGDSSAWYAALVEAVAEKHHFSVDVPIRELPPEAIGVVLYGSNGEHVTVRYKSSKGRMRSYDIVYEGVIPNLKRRYQATSSDYVREEIERFMAARPCPVCKGARLKPEALAVHVNDKSIVDLTRMPVRIARDWFADLAHDPGSEGESVLSEREQLIARQIFKEIRERLGFLVDVGLEYLSLDRAANTLSGGEAQRIRLATQIGSSLMGVLYILDEPSIGLHQRDNARLITTLERLRDIGNTLIVVEHDEETIRAADWIVDIGPGAGEHGGHIVAEGHLQDIARAPDSITGQFLSGRRS
;
A
#
# COMPACT_ATOMS: atom_id res chain seq x y z
N MET A 1 -24.78 -38.07 3.93
CA MET A 1 -24.15 -36.76 4.21
C MET A 1 -24.75 -36.31 5.53
N HIS A 2 -23.94 -36.08 6.57
CA HIS A 2 -24.46 -35.57 7.83
C HIS A 2 -24.94 -34.13 7.60
N ASP A 3 -26.21 -33.88 7.91
CA ASP A 3 -26.90 -32.59 7.84
C ASP A 3 -26.65 -31.71 9.08
N ARG A 4 -25.89 -32.24 10.04
CA ARG A 4 -25.54 -31.60 11.31
C ARG A 4 -24.06 -31.77 11.63
N ILE A 5 -23.50 -30.79 12.36
CA ILE A 5 -22.24 -30.91 13.08
C ILE A 5 -22.59 -31.41 14.48
N ILE A 6 -21.99 -32.53 14.90
CA ILE A 6 -22.30 -33.18 16.17
C ILE A 6 -21.07 -33.05 17.07
N VAL A 7 -21.20 -32.40 18.21
CA VAL A 7 -20.16 -32.26 19.24
C VAL A 7 -20.58 -33.09 20.45
N ARG A 8 -19.69 -33.96 20.93
CA ARG A 8 -19.93 -34.81 22.10
C ARG A 8 -18.83 -34.64 23.14
N GLY A 9 -19.23 -34.42 24.38
CA GLY A 9 -18.35 -34.32 25.53
C GLY A 9 -17.30 -33.22 25.43
N ALA A 10 -17.67 -32.01 25.01
CA ALA A 10 -16.73 -30.87 25.00
C ALA A 10 -16.49 -30.35 26.43
N ARG A 11 -15.20 -30.21 26.80
CA ARG A 11 -14.72 -29.88 28.15
C ARG A 11 -13.66 -28.78 28.17
N GLU A 12 -13.39 -28.16 27.02
CA GLU A 12 -12.41 -27.07 26.91
C GLU A 12 -12.73 -25.93 27.90
N HIS A 13 -11.71 -25.48 28.64
CA HIS A 13 -11.83 -24.48 29.70
C HIS A 13 -12.90 -24.77 30.77
N ASN A 14 -14.03 -24.06 30.74
CA ASN A 14 -15.11 -24.17 31.72
C ASN A 14 -16.31 -24.99 31.23
N LEU A 15 -16.24 -25.57 30.02
CA LEU A 15 -17.30 -26.40 29.45
C LEU A 15 -17.52 -27.67 30.29
N LYS A 16 -18.79 -28.02 30.52
CA LYS A 16 -19.19 -29.07 31.47
C LYS A 16 -19.58 -30.36 30.78
N ASN A 17 -18.67 -30.90 29.96
CA ASN A 17 -18.88 -32.13 29.19
C ASN A 17 -20.15 -32.05 28.33
N ILE A 18 -20.24 -31.00 27.51
CA ILE A 18 -21.46 -30.68 26.77
C ILE A 18 -21.57 -31.46 25.46
N ASP A 19 -22.81 -31.80 25.12
CA ASP A 19 -23.21 -32.34 23.84
C ASP A 19 -24.01 -31.28 23.08
N LEU A 20 -23.76 -31.14 21.78
CA LEU A 20 -24.42 -30.14 20.93
C LEU A 20 -24.61 -30.65 19.51
N GLU A 21 -25.76 -30.36 18.91
CA GLU A 21 -26.03 -30.62 17.49
C GLU A 21 -26.32 -29.30 16.76
N ILE A 22 -25.50 -28.97 15.77
CA ILE A 22 -25.59 -27.73 15.02
C ILE A 22 -26.05 -28.04 13.59
N PRO A 23 -27.13 -27.42 13.08
CA PRO A 23 -27.54 -27.63 11.69
C PRO A 23 -26.51 -27.07 10.71
N ARG A 24 -26.21 -27.83 9.66
CA ARG A 24 -25.33 -27.38 8.57
C ARG A 24 -26.08 -26.48 7.60
N ASP A 25 -25.31 -25.68 6.88
CA ASP A 25 -25.78 -24.73 5.86
C ASP A 25 -26.76 -23.71 6.42
N LYS A 26 -26.57 -23.37 7.71
CA LYS A 26 -27.38 -22.42 8.48
C LYS A 26 -26.53 -21.33 9.09
N PHE A 27 -27.20 -20.21 9.37
CA PHE A 27 -26.70 -19.12 10.16
C PHE A 27 -27.01 -19.38 11.63
N VAL A 28 -26.00 -19.84 12.38
CA VAL A 28 -26.10 -20.22 13.78
C VAL A 28 -25.51 -19.14 14.66
N VAL A 29 -26.21 -18.74 15.71
CA VAL A 29 -25.72 -17.76 16.69
C VAL A 29 -25.51 -18.40 18.05
N PHE A 30 -24.31 -18.21 18.62
CA PHE A 30 -23.99 -18.55 20.00
C PHE A 30 -24.14 -17.29 20.86
N THR A 31 -25.03 -17.36 21.85
CA THR A 31 -25.34 -16.27 22.78
C THR A 31 -25.21 -16.75 24.23
N GLY A 32 -25.31 -15.83 25.18
CA GLY A 32 -25.18 -16.09 26.62
C GLY A 32 -24.21 -15.11 27.28
N LEU A 33 -24.09 -15.12 28.61
CA LEU A 33 -23.31 -14.11 29.34
C LEU A 33 -21.81 -14.09 28.98
N SER A 34 -21.13 -12.96 29.20
CA SER A 34 -19.66 -12.90 29.05
C SER A 34 -18.99 -13.90 30.00
N GLY A 35 -18.05 -14.70 29.49
CA GLY A 35 -17.41 -15.79 30.24
C GLY A 35 -18.27 -17.05 30.41
N SER A 36 -19.41 -17.18 29.72
CA SER A 36 -20.26 -18.37 29.82
C SER A 36 -19.71 -19.61 29.11
N GLY A 37 -18.67 -19.46 28.27
CA GLY A 37 -18.05 -20.56 27.51
C GLY A 37 -18.32 -20.51 26.00
N LYS A 38 -18.91 -19.43 25.46
CA LYS A 38 -19.17 -19.25 24.02
C LYS A 38 -17.91 -19.41 23.17
N SER A 39 -16.86 -18.65 23.49
CA SER A 39 -15.60 -18.68 22.75
C SER A 39 -14.86 -20.00 22.94
N SER A 40 -14.91 -20.59 24.14
CA SER A 40 -14.35 -21.92 24.41
C SER A 40 -14.93 -22.99 23.48
N LEU A 41 -16.25 -22.94 23.25
CA LEU A 41 -16.92 -23.88 22.36
C LEU A 41 -16.69 -23.53 20.88
N ALA A 42 -16.90 -22.28 20.48
CA ALA A 42 -16.80 -21.86 19.08
C ALA A 42 -15.36 -21.91 18.56
N PHE A 43 -14.42 -21.28 19.27
CA PHE A 43 -13.04 -21.08 18.81
C PHE A 43 -12.09 -22.16 19.32
N ASP A 44 -12.08 -22.40 20.63
CA ASP A 44 -11.07 -23.29 21.22
C ASP A 44 -11.42 -24.78 21.02
N THR A 45 -12.68 -25.10 20.72
CA THR A 45 -13.14 -26.47 20.41
C THR A 45 -13.43 -26.66 18.91
N ILE A 46 -14.51 -26.05 18.40
CA ILE A 46 -15.04 -26.35 17.04
C ILE A 46 -14.08 -25.84 15.95
N PHE A 47 -13.66 -24.57 16.01
CA PHE A 47 -12.70 -24.00 15.06
C PHE A 47 -11.36 -24.72 15.12
N ALA A 48 -10.80 -24.89 16.32
CA ALA A 48 -9.51 -25.55 16.53
C ALA A 48 -9.49 -26.96 15.92
N GLU A 49 -10.54 -27.76 16.16
CA GLU A 49 -10.65 -29.10 15.60
C GLU A 49 -10.86 -29.08 14.08
N GLY A 50 -11.66 -28.14 13.55
CA GLY A 50 -11.91 -28.00 12.11
C GLY A 50 -10.66 -27.61 11.34
N GLN A 51 -9.89 -26.67 11.87
CA GLN A 51 -8.61 -26.27 11.31
C GLN A 51 -7.60 -27.42 11.40
N ARG A 52 -7.47 -28.08 12.56
CA ARG A 52 -6.53 -29.20 12.75
C ARG A 52 -6.76 -30.32 11.75
N ARG A 53 -8.01 -30.81 11.61
CA ARG A 53 -8.36 -31.87 10.65
C ARG A 53 -8.04 -31.50 9.21
N TYR A 54 -8.28 -30.24 8.83
CA TYR A 54 -7.96 -29.77 7.48
C TYR A 54 -6.45 -29.73 7.25
N VAL A 55 -5.66 -29.14 8.14
CA VAL A 55 -4.20 -29.02 7.95
C VAL A 55 -3.51 -30.39 8.04
N GLU A 56 -4.02 -31.33 8.84
CA GLU A 56 -3.55 -32.73 8.88
C GLU A 56 -3.75 -33.49 7.56
N SER A 57 -4.65 -33.01 6.69
CA SER A 57 -4.89 -33.57 5.36
C SER A 57 -3.94 -33.01 4.29
N LEU A 58 -3.30 -31.86 4.53
CA LEU A 58 -2.49 -31.17 3.52
C LEU A 58 -1.19 -31.90 3.18
N SER A 59 -0.50 -32.45 4.19
CA SER A 59 0.71 -33.24 3.96
C SER A 59 1.05 -34.15 5.14
N ALA A 60 1.79 -35.23 4.87
CA ALA A 60 2.33 -36.12 5.91
C ALA A 60 3.28 -35.36 6.86
N TYR A 61 4.01 -34.37 6.35
CA TYR A 61 4.88 -33.50 7.14
C TYR A 61 4.07 -32.61 8.09
N ALA A 62 3.04 -31.92 7.60
CA ALA A 62 2.18 -31.07 8.44
C ALA A 62 1.55 -31.87 9.60
N ARG A 63 1.15 -33.12 9.35
CA ARG A 63 0.63 -34.02 10.39
C ARG A 63 1.62 -34.28 11.53
N GLN A 64 2.93 -34.36 11.25
CA GLN A 64 3.95 -34.53 12.30
C GLN A 64 4.08 -33.30 13.19
N PHE A 65 3.97 -32.10 12.62
CA PHE A 65 4.04 -30.84 13.37
C PHE A 65 2.77 -30.57 14.17
N LEU A 66 1.60 -30.80 13.58
CA LEU A 66 0.32 -30.61 14.26
C LEU A 66 0.06 -31.62 15.36
N GLY A 67 0.64 -32.83 15.26
CA GLY A 67 0.56 -33.82 16.33
C GLY A 67 1.20 -33.37 17.65
N GLN A 68 2.01 -32.30 17.64
CA GLN A 68 2.59 -31.68 18.83
C GLN A 68 1.71 -30.59 19.45
N LEU A 69 0.67 -30.12 18.74
CA LEU A 69 -0.27 -29.14 19.28
C LEU A 69 -1.23 -29.84 20.25
N GLU A 70 -1.56 -29.14 21.32
CA GLU A 70 -2.57 -29.59 22.29
C GLU A 70 -3.91 -29.73 21.56
N LYS A 71 -4.52 -30.92 21.67
CA LYS A 71 -5.82 -31.19 21.06
C LYS A 71 -6.90 -30.62 21.98
N PRO A 72 -7.97 -30.02 21.43
CA PRO A 72 -9.13 -29.62 22.23
C PRO A 72 -9.67 -30.79 23.05
N ASP A 73 -10.07 -30.53 24.29
CA ASP A 73 -10.67 -31.54 25.16
C ASP A 73 -12.13 -31.80 24.75
N VAL A 74 -12.31 -32.74 23.83
CA VAL A 74 -13.60 -33.20 23.32
C VAL A 74 -13.55 -34.68 23.00
N ASP A 75 -14.62 -35.42 23.31
CA ASP A 75 -14.67 -36.87 23.03
C ASP A 75 -14.78 -37.14 21.53
N HIS A 76 -15.70 -36.44 20.87
CA HIS A 76 -15.97 -36.65 19.46
C HIS A 76 -16.61 -35.44 18.80
N ILE A 77 -16.18 -35.14 17.57
CA ILE A 77 -16.86 -34.20 16.69
C ILE A 77 -17.05 -34.85 15.32
N ASP A 78 -18.27 -34.82 14.78
CA ASP A 78 -18.61 -35.32 13.45
C ASP A 78 -19.26 -34.23 12.57
N GLY A 79 -19.25 -34.42 11.26
CA GLY A 79 -19.87 -33.49 10.30
C GLY A 79 -19.12 -32.16 10.12
N LEU A 80 -17.91 -32.04 10.67
CA LEU A 80 -17.14 -30.80 10.71
C LEU A 80 -16.53 -30.46 9.33
N SER A 81 -16.79 -29.24 8.87
CA SER A 81 -16.19 -28.70 7.64
C SER A 81 -14.84 -28.04 7.93
N PRO A 82 -13.98 -27.80 6.92
CA PRO A 82 -12.83 -26.92 7.08
C PRO A 82 -13.28 -25.59 7.68
N ALA A 83 -12.65 -25.19 8.78
CA ALA A 83 -13.09 -24.05 9.57
C ALA A 83 -12.21 -22.81 9.32
N ILE A 84 -12.84 -21.64 9.20
CA ILE A 84 -12.16 -20.34 9.08
C ILE A 84 -12.67 -19.42 10.19
N SER A 85 -11.75 -18.94 11.02
CA SER A 85 -12.07 -17.93 12.04
C SER A 85 -12.06 -16.53 11.46
N ILE A 86 -12.96 -15.67 11.94
CA ILE A 86 -12.99 -14.24 11.69
C ILE A 86 -13.11 -13.55 13.06
N ASP A 87 -11.97 -13.45 13.73
CA ASP A 87 -11.81 -12.89 15.08
C ASP A 87 -11.24 -11.46 15.06
N GLN A 88 -11.24 -10.82 16.23
CA GLN A 88 -10.66 -9.47 16.40
C GLN A 88 -9.14 -9.47 16.60
N ARG A 89 -8.47 -10.64 16.53
CA ARG A 89 -7.03 -10.74 16.78
C ARG A 89 -6.27 -9.98 15.69
N GLY A 90 -5.41 -9.07 16.17
CA GLY A 90 -5.11 -7.79 15.52
C GLY A 90 -4.64 -7.81 14.06
N SER A 91 -4.94 -6.70 13.39
CA SER A 91 -4.38 -6.35 12.08
C SER A 91 -2.86 -6.53 12.03
N SER A 92 -2.34 -6.94 10.87
CA SER A 92 -0.89 -7.04 10.63
C SER A 92 -0.16 -5.77 11.10
N ARG A 93 0.82 -5.93 11.99
CA ARG A 93 1.68 -4.84 12.48
C ARG A 93 2.76 -4.44 11.47
N ASN A 94 2.81 -5.09 10.31
CA ASN A 94 3.79 -4.79 9.28
C ASN A 94 3.50 -3.39 8.69
N PRO A 95 4.42 -2.42 8.76
CA PRO A 95 4.22 -1.06 8.26
C PRO A 95 3.99 -1.00 6.74
N ARG A 96 4.39 -2.05 6.01
CA ARG A 96 4.12 -2.16 4.57
C ARG A 96 2.73 -2.70 4.25
N SER A 97 1.98 -3.22 5.22
CA SER A 97 0.62 -3.70 4.99
C SER A 97 -0.37 -2.53 4.94
N THR A 98 -1.21 -2.48 3.91
CA THR A 98 -2.32 -1.52 3.77
C THR A 98 -3.65 -2.25 3.58
N VAL A 99 -4.76 -1.51 3.63
CA VAL A 99 -6.09 -2.05 3.27
C VAL A 99 -6.06 -2.70 1.88
N GLY A 100 -5.45 -2.02 0.90
CA GLY A 100 -5.34 -2.53 -0.47
C GLY A 100 -4.50 -3.80 -0.60
N THR A 101 -3.47 -4.01 0.23
CA THR A 101 -2.71 -5.27 0.20
C THR A 101 -3.43 -6.40 0.92
N VAL A 102 -4.11 -6.12 2.03
CA VAL A 102 -4.86 -7.14 2.80
C VAL A 102 -6.07 -7.66 2.00
N THR A 103 -6.67 -6.80 1.19
CA THR A 103 -7.83 -7.13 0.33
C THR A 103 -7.43 -7.63 -1.06
N GLU A 104 -6.13 -7.69 -1.36
CA GLU A 104 -5.56 -8.00 -2.68
C GLU A 104 -5.98 -7.05 -3.82
N ILE A 105 -6.81 -6.02 -3.54
CA ILE A 105 -7.23 -5.03 -4.53
C ILE A 105 -6.00 -4.34 -5.13
N TYR A 106 -4.98 -4.06 -4.31
CA TYR A 106 -3.74 -3.46 -4.78
C TYR A 106 -3.01 -4.36 -5.79
N ASP A 107 -3.08 -5.67 -5.66
CA ASP A 107 -2.44 -6.59 -6.61
C ASP A 107 -3.14 -6.59 -7.97
N TYR A 108 -4.47 -6.51 -7.98
CA TYR A 108 -5.23 -6.28 -9.22
C TYR A 108 -4.96 -4.90 -9.83
N LEU A 109 -4.81 -3.85 -9.01
CA LEU A 109 -4.40 -2.52 -9.50
C LEU A 109 -3.02 -2.58 -10.16
N ARG A 110 -2.06 -3.29 -9.56
CA ARG A 110 -0.72 -3.48 -10.15
C ARG A 110 -0.80 -4.19 -11.50
N LEU A 111 -1.65 -5.21 -11.63
CA LEU A 111 -1.90 -5.88 -12.91
C LEU A 111 -2.54 -4.94 -13.93
N LEU A 112 -3.54 -4.15 -13.51
CA LEU A 112 -4.23 -3.20 -14.38
C LEU A 112 -3.27 -2.17 -14.96
N PHE A 113 -2.51 -1.47 -14.10
CA PHE A 113 -1.58 -0.43 -14.52
C PHE A 113 -0.43 -0.98 -15.38
N ALA A 114 -0.04 -2.24 -15.17
CA ALA A 114 0.95 -2.88 -16.03
C ALA A 114 0.42 -3.25 -17.42
N ARG A 115 -0.90 -3.44 -17.58
CA ARG A 115 -1.50 -3.91 -18.83
C ARG A 115 -2.07 -2.80 -19.70
N ILE A 116 -2.69 -1.80 -19.09
CA ILE A 116 -3.35 -0.70 -19.81
C ILE A 116 -2.88 0.68 -19.36
N GLY A 117 -1.85 0.75 -18.51
CA GLY A 117 -1.32 2.03 -18.05
C GLY A 117 -0.49 2.73 -19.11
N HIS A 118 -0.73 4.01 -19.31
CA HIS A 118 0.05 4.88 -20.20
C HIS A 118 1.17 5.56 -19.40
N PRO A 119 2.44 5.22 -19.63
CA PRO A 119 3.56 5.88 -18.95
C PRO A 119 3.78 7.29 -19.49
N HIS A 120 4.12 8.19 -18.58
CA HIS A 120 4.53 9.55 -18.89
C HIS A 120 5.93 9.80 -18.33
N CYS A 121 6.65 10.73 -18.93
CA CYS A 121 7.93 11.19 -18.41
C CYS A 121 7.70 11.97 -17.09
N PRO A 122 8.35 11.62 -15.96
CA PRO A 122 8.15 12.33 -14.69
C PRO A 122 8.73 13.74 -14.71
N GLU A 123 9.68 14.02 -15.62
CA GLU A 123 10.32 15.33 -15.74
C GLU A 123 9.55 16.28 -16.66
N CYS A 124 9.04 15.79 -17.80
CA CYS A 124 8.44 16.65 -18.83
C CYS A 124 6.97 16.34 -19.15
N GLY A 125 6.37 15.34 -18.50
CA GLY A 125 4.95 14.99 -18.62
C GLY A 125 4.52 14.34 -19.94
N ARG A 126 5.42 14.21 -20.92
CA ARG A 126 5.09 13.65 -22.24
C ARG A 126 4.84 12.15 -22.16
N PRO A 127 3.90 11.61 -22.96
CA PRO A 127 3.68 10.16 -23.03
C PRO A 127 4.95 9.45 -23.54
N ILE A 128 5.21 8.28 -22.98
CA ILE A 128 6.30 7.41 -23.39
C ILE A 128 5.70 6.23 -24.13
N THR A 129 6.12 6.03 -25.37
CA THR A 129 5.66 4.90 -26.17
C THR A 129 6.87 4.15 -26.65
N GLN A 130 6.87 2.83 -26.45
CA GLN A 130 7.74 1.95 -27.20
C GLN A 130 7.03 1.62 -28.52
N GLN A 131 7.73 1.83 -29.63
CA GLN A 131 7.22 1.50 -30.95
C GLN A 131 8.22 0.60 -31.65
N SER A 132 7.71 -0.36 -32.42
CA SER A 132 8.53 -1.08 -33.40
C SER A 132 8.81 -0.18 -34.60
N VAL A 133 9.90 -0.44 -35.31
CA VAL A 133 10.26 0.29 -36.55
C VAL A 133 9.09 0.30 -37.54
N GLN A 134 8.37 -0.83 -37.66
CA GLN A 134 7.19 -0.96 -38.51
C GLN A 134 6.07 -0.01 -38.07
N GLN A 135 5.72 0.04 -36.78
CA GLN A 135 4.70 0.95 -36.27
C GLN A 135 5.07 2.42 -36.48
N MET A 136 6.35 2.77 -36.34
CA MET A 136 6.81 4.14 -36.61
C MET A 136 6.63 4.51 -38.09
N ALA A 137 7.00 3.59 -39.00
CA ALA A 137 6.81 3.77 -40.43
C ALA A 137 5.32 3.86 -40.81
N ASP A 138 4.49 2.96 -40.26
CA ASP A 138 3.05 2.94 -40.49
C ASP A 138 2.38 4.22 -39.97
N GLN A 139 2.85 4.78 -38.84
CA GLN A 139 2.38 6.07 -38.32
C GLN A 139 2.73 7.24 -39.24
N ILE A 140 3.91 7.23 -39.87
CA ILE A 140 4.29 8.24 -40.86
C ILE A 140 3.42 8.12 -42.11
N LEU A 141 3.19 6.90 -42.59
CA LEU A 141 2.34 6.64 -43.76
C LEU A 141 0.87 7.00 -43.52
N ALA A 142 0.39 6.93 -42.28
CA ALA A 142 -0.97 7.34 -41.92
C ALA A 142 -1.19 8.86 -41.94
N MET A 143 -0.15 9.69 -42.13
CA MET A 143 -0.27 11.14 -42.25
C MET A 143 -0.99 11.55 -43.55
N PRO A 144 -1.56 12.77 -43.64
CA PRO A 144 -2.28 13.22 -44.84
C PRO A 144 -1.44 13.21 -46.13
N GLU A 145 -2.12 13.07 -47.28
CA GLU A 145 -1.49 13.14 -48.61
C GLU A 145 -0.68 14.42 -48.81
N GLY A 146 0.52 14.26 -49.38
CA GLY A 146 1.43 15.37 -49.68
C GLY A 146 2.19 15.89 -48.46
N THR A 147 2.04 15.29 -47.27
CA THR A 147 2.80 15.67 -46.07
C THR A 147 4.29 15.51 -46.34
N ARG A 148 5.05 16.60 -46.18
CA ARG A 148 6.51 16.60 -46.37
C ARG A 148 7.20 16.54 -45.02
N LEU A 149 8.17 15.66 -44.87
CA LEU A 149 8.93 15.53 -43.62
C LEU A 149 10.39 15.18 -43.84
N MET A 150 11.22 15.53 -42.87
CA MET A 150 12.60 15.09 -42.76
C MET A 150 12.72 14.07 -41.63
N LEU A 151 13.25 12.89 -41.94
CA LEU A 151 13.57 11.90 -40.93
C LEU A 151 14.97 12.17 -40.39
N LEU A 152 15.06 12.38 -39.09
CA LEU A 152 16.25 12.85 -38.41
C LEU A 152 16.71 11.88 -37.33
N ALA A 153 18.02 11.70 -37.21
CA ALA A 153 18.66 10.97 -36.12
C ALA A 153 19.28 11.96 -35.13
N PRO A 154 18.72 12.16 -33.93
CA PRO A 154 19.25 13.09 -32.96
C PRO A 154 20.50 12.55 -32.27
N VAL A 155 21.66 13.11 -32.59
CA VAL A 155 22.97 12.65 -32.07
C VAL A 155 23.38 13.43 -30.83
N ILE A 156 23.12 14.74 -30.80
CA ILE A 156 23.37 15.60 -29.65
C ILE A 156 22.09 16.39 -29.34
N ARG A 157 21.75 16.47 -28.04
CA ARG A 157 20.57 17.19 -27.56
C ARG A 157 20.95 18.12 -26.41
N ASP A 158 20.81 19.43 -26.61
CA ASP A 158 21.01 20.48 -25.61
C ASP A 158 22.30 20.37 -24.78
N ARG A 159 23.40 19.87 -25.38
CA ARG A 159 24.70 19.72 -24.70
C ARG A 159 25.64 20.85 -25.07
N LYS A 160 26.37 21.34 -24.07
CA LYS A 160 27.47 22.30 -24.29
C LYS A 160 28.66 21.62 -24.94
N GLY A 161 29.32 22.30 -25.86
CA GLY A 161 30.53 21.79 -26.51
C GLY A 161 30.62 22.21 -27.98
N GLU A 162 31.80 22.06 -28.56
CA GLU A 162 32.05 22.39 -29.97
C GLU A 162 31.66 21.24 -30.90
N HIS A 163 31.54 20.02 -30.37
CA HIS A 163 31.04 18.80 -31.04
C HIS A 163 31.69 18.48 -32.40
N GLN A 164 32.91 18.98 -32.69
CA GLN A 164 33.57 18.73 -33.98
C GLN A 164 33.82 17.24 -34.24
N SER A 165 34.21 16.48 -33.22
CA SER A 165 34.39 15.02 -33.34
C SER A 165 33.10 14.30 -33.77
N VAL A 166 31.93 14.82 -33.37
CA VAL A 166 30.63 14.27 -33.76
C VAL A 166 30.33 14.59 -35.22
N LEU A 167 30.59 15.83 -35.65
CA LEU A 167 30.41 16.25 -37.04
C LEU A 167 31.35 15.50 -38.01
N ASP A 168 32.60 15.27 -37.61
CA ASP A 168 33.56 14.50 -38.39
C ASP A 168 33.17 13.03 -38.52
N GLU A 169 32.60 12.45 -37.46
CA GLU A 169 32.09 11.07 -37.48
C GLU A 169 30.86 10.95 -38.40
N ILE A 170 29.94 11.91 -38.35
CA ILE A 170 28.79 11.98 -39.27
C ILE A 170 29.27 12.07 -40.73
N ARG A 171 30.32 12.87 -40.99
CA ARG A 171 30.94 12.98 -42.33
C ARG A 171 31.54 11.65 -42.78
N ARG A 172 32.29 10.97 -41.91
CA ARG A 172 32.90 9.66 -42.21
C ARG A 172 31.88 8.58 -42.53
N GLN A 173 30.70 8.66 -41.93
CA GLN A 173 29.59 7.74 -42.18
C GLN A 173 28.84 8.07 -43.50
N GLY A 174 29.21 9.15 -44.19
CA GLY A 174 28.68 9.49 -45.52
C GLY A 174 27.42 10.35 -45.52
N PHE A 175 27.02 10.92 -44.38
CA PHE A 175 25.88 11.84 -44.32
C PHE A 175 26.27 13.23 -44.83
N VAL A 176 25.41 13.79 -45.68
CA VAL A 176 25.65 15.09 -46.34
C VAL A 176 25.00 16.25 -45.57
N ARG A 177 23.93 15.99 -44.81
CA ARG A 177 23.13 17.06 -44.17
C ARG A 177 22.94 16.81 -42.68
N VAL A 178 23.06 17.89 -41.92
CA VAL A 178 22.76 17.93 -40.49
C VAL A 178 21.86 19.12 -40.20
N ARG A 179 21.00 18.98 -39.20
CA ARG A 179 20.26 20.08 -38.60
C ARG A 179 20.94 20.45 -37.29
N VAL A 180 21.36 21.71 -37.19
CA VAL A 180 22.07 22.23 -36.02
C VAL A 180 21.32 23.41 -35.47
N ASN A 181 20.83 23.29 -34.23
CA ASN A 181 19.98 24.29 -33.57
C ASN A 181 18.76 24.71 -34.42
N GLY A 182 18.15 23.74 -35.13
CA GLY A 182 16.97 23.95 -35.97
C GLY A 182 17.27 24.33 -37.43
N GLU A 183 18.51 24.68 -37.78
CA GLU A 183 18.88 25.07 -39.14
C GLU A 183 19.56 23.90 -39.89
N VAL A 184 19.07 23.57 -41.08
CA VAL A 184 19.67 22.50 -41.91
C VAL A 184 20.86 23.06 -42.67
N ARG A 185 22.01 22.39 -42.53
CA ARG A 185 23.29 22.76 -43.14
C ARG A 185 23.95 21.55 -43.80
N ASP A 186 24.86 21.83 -44.72
CA ASP A 186 25.74 20.79 -45.27
C ASP A 186 26.80 20.41 -44.23
N VAL A 187 27.12 19.13 -44.11
CA VAL A 187 28.13 18.63 -43.16
C VAL A 187 29.53 19.14 -43.52
N ASP A 188 29.79 19.44 -44.79
CA ASP A 188 31.08 19.95 -45.25
C ASP A 188 31.27 21.46 -45.01
N GLU A 189 30.20 22.18 -44.65
CA GLU A 189 30.33 23.57 -44.23
C GLU A 189 31.03 23.68 -42.86
N ALA A 190 31.95 24.63 -42.74
CA ALA A 190 32.67 24.88 -41.50
C ALA A 190 31.70 25.41 -40.42
N MET A 191 31.33 24.54 -39.48
CA MET A 191 30.45 24.87 -38.36
C MET A 191 31.27 25.13 -37.08
N ALA A 192 31.42 26.40 -36.71
CA ALA A 192 32.04 26.80 -35.45
C ALA A 192 30.99 26.89 -34.33
N LEU A 193 30.77 25.79 -33.62
CA LEU A 193 29.88 25.75 -32.44
C LEU A 193 30.58 26.31 -31.20
N ALA A 194 29.85 27.04 -30.37
CA ALA A 194 30.42 27.74 -29.22
C ALA A 194 30.50 26.80 -28.00
N LYS A 195 31.70 26.56 -27.48
CA LYS A 195 31.98 25.66 -26.35
C LYS A 195 31.05 25.81 -25.13
N TYR A 196 30.65 27.04 -24.80
CA TYR A 196 29.85 27.34 -23.61
C TYR A 196 28.34 27.43 -23.83
N LYS A 197 27.87 27.34 -25.09
CA LYS A 197 26.45 27.34 -25.44
C LYS A 197 25.95 25.91 -25.62
N LYS A 198 24.68 25.66 -25.30
CA LYS A 198 24.02 24.38 -25.58
C LYS A 198 23.73 24.28 -27.06
N HIS A 199 23.95 23.11 -27.63
CA HIS A 199 23.69 22.81 -29.02
C HIS A 199 22.90 21.52 -29.17
N SER A 200 22.08 21.46 -30.21
CA SER A 200 21.36 20.26 -30.65
C SER A 200 21.75 19.96 -32.10
N ILE A 201 22.10 18.71 -32.37
CA ILE A 201 22.59 18.23 -33.66
C ILE A 201 21.81 16.98 -34.02
N GLU A 202 21.08 17.06 -35.13
CA GLU A 202 20.37 15.93 -35.72
C GLU A 202 20.87 15.65 -37.14
N VAL A 203 21.16 14.39 -37.46
CA VAL A 203 21.54 13.99 -38.82
C VAL A 203 20.29 13.87 -39.66
N VAL A 204 20.30 14.43 -40.87
CA VAL A 204 19.20 14.23 -41.82
C VAL A 204 19.41 12.91 -42.53
N VAL A 205 18.59 11.91 -42.20
CA VAL A 205 18.73 10.54 -42.73
C VAL A 205 18.04 10.41 -44.07
N ASP A 206 16.79 10.86 -44.17
CA ASP A 206 16.05 10.86 -45.43
C ASP A 206 14.98 11.98 -45.44
N ARG A 207 14.43 12.25 -46.61
CA ARG A 207 13.33 13.20 -46.85
C ARG A 207 12.21 12.48 -47.57
N PHE A 208 11.01 12.59 -47.00
CA PHE A 208 9.83 11.91 -47.49
C PHE A 208 8.72 12.89 -47.86
N VAL A 209 7.93 12.50 -48.85
CA VAL A 209 6.62 13.05 -49.15
C VAL A 209 5.65 11.88 -49.04
N VAL A 210 4.65 12.01 -48.18
CA VAL A 210 3.63 10.96 -48.02
C VAL A 210 2.74 10.96 -49.25
N HIS A 211 2.64 9.81 -49.89
CA HIS A 211 1.75 9.53 -51.00
C HIS A 211 0.70 8.50 -50.56
N HIS A 212 -0.49 8.53 -51.15
CA HIS A 212 -1.62 7.65 -50.89
C HIS A 212 -2.23 7.29 -52.23
N GLU A 213 -2.10 6.03 -52.63
CA GLU A 213 -2.81 5.50 -53.79
C GLU A 213 -4.14 4.89 -53.34
N ALA A 214 -5.24 5.33 -53.95
CA ALA A 214 -6.58 4.88 -53.61
C ALA A 214 -6.73 3.36 -53.74
N GLY A 215 -7.10 2.70 -52.64
CA GLY A 215 -7.34 1.26 -52.59
C GLY A 215 -6.13 0.40 -52.19
N THR A 216 -4.97 1.01 -51.91
CA THR A 216 -3.77 0.29 -51.48
C THR A 216 -3.74 0.13 -49.96
N PRO A 217 -3.70 -1.10 -49.42
CA PRO A 217 -3.50 -1.30 -47.98
C PRO A 217 -2.13 -0.74 -47.55
N LEU A 218 -2.06 -0.17 -46.35
CA LEU A 218 -0.82 0.37 -45.74
C LEU A 218 0.37 -0.61 -45.84
N GLU A 219 0.12 -1.91 -45.69
CA GLU A 219 1.13 -2.97 -45.75
C GLU A 219 1.82 -3.10 -47.11
N GLN A 220 1.14 -2.71 -48.19
CA GLN A 220 1.62 -2.79 -49.58
C GLN A 220 2.10 -1.44 -50.12
N HIS A 221 2.21 -0.42 -49.26
CA HIS A 221 2.60 0.91 -49.68
C HIS A 221 4.04 0.92 -50.25
N PRO A 222 4.28 1.49 -51.45
CA PRO A 222 5.59 1.44 -52.11
C PRO A 222 6.71 2.07 -51.28
N ASP A 223 6.39 3.13 -50.53
CA ASP A 223 7.35 3.82 -49.68
C ASP A 223 7.61 3.13 -48.32
N ARG A 224 6.84 2.09 -47.96
CA ARG A 224 6.93 1.46 -46.64
C ARG A 224 8.28 0.83 -46.37
N VAL A 225 8.82 0.07 -47.33
CA VAL A 225 10.14 -0.57 -47.21
C VAL A 225 11.23 0.48 -47.03
N ARG A 226 11.20 1.54 -47.84
CA ARG A 226 12.14 2.65 -47.74
C ARG A 226 12.05 3.35 -46.38
N LEU A 227 10.84 3.62 -45.89
CA LEU A 227 10.62 4.22 -44.57
C LEU A 227 11.16 3.36 -43.44
N ILE A 228 10.94 2.04 -43.49
CA ILE A 228 11.49 1.10 -42.50
C ILE A 228 13.02 1.14 -42.52
N ASP A 229 13.65 1.04 -43.70
CA ASP A 229 15.11 1.07 -43.83
C ASP A 229 15.70 2.39 -43.30
N SER A 230 15.12 3.53 -43.69
CA SER A 230 15.55 4.85 -43.21
C SER A 230 15.31 5.01 -41.71
N MET A 231 14.23 4.45 -41.16
CA MET A 231 13.93 4.47 -39.73
C MET A 231 14.93 3.62 -38.94
N GLU A 232 15.32 2.44 -39.44
CA GLU A 232 16.38 1.64 -38.82
C GLU A 232 17.71 2.40 -38.76
N VAL A 233 18.08 3.08 -39.85
CA VAL A 233 19.28 3.93 -39.88
C VAL A 233 19.17 5.07 -38.88
N ALA A 234 18.01 5.75 -38.84
CA ALA A 234 17.79 6.86 -37.93
C ALA A 234 17.86 6.45 -36.46
N LEU A 235 17.21 5.33 -36.10
CA LEU A 235 17.26 4.77 -34.77
C LEU A 235 18.68 4.32 -34.39
N ARG A 236 19.40 3.65 -35.29
CA ARG A 236 20.78 3.20 -35.04
C ARG A 236 21.72 4.35 -34.69
N ILE A 237 21.64 5.45 -35.44
CA ILE A 237 22.48 6.64 -35.25
C ILE A 237 22.01 7.46 -34.04
N GLY A 238 20.69 7.61 -33.87
CA GLY A 238 20.06 8.32 -32.76
C GLY A 238 19.98 7.51 -31.46
N ALA A 239 20.73 6.41 -31.36
CA ALA A 239 20.78 5.51 -30.20
C ALA A 239 19.39 5.06 -29.70
N GLY A 240 18.56 4.58 -30.63
CA GLY A 240 17.19 4.12 -30.43
C GLY A 240 16.14 5.23 -30.50
N ASN A 241 16.47 6.42 -31.03
CA ASN A 241 15.53 7.52 -31.19
C ASN A 241 15.57 8.09 -32.61
N ALA A 242 14.41 8.53 -33.10
CA ALA A 242 14.28 9.22 -34.39
C ALA A 242 13.29 10.39 -34.26
N ILE A 243 13.36 11.35 -35.18
CA ILE A 243 12.45 12.50 -35.24
C ILE A 243 11.96 12.63 -36.68
N ALA A 244 10.65 12.64 -36.90
CA ALA A 244 10.05 13.11 -38.14
C ALA A 244 9.71 14.59 -37.99
N ALA A 245 10.54 15.44 -38.59
CA ALA A 245 10.30 16.88 -38.65
C ALA A 245 9.35 17.18 -39.82
N VAL A 246 8.06 17.27 -39.54
CA VAL A 246 7.02 17.59 -40.52
C VAL A 246 7.09 19.08 -40.84
N ILE A 247 7.05 19.42 -42.14
CA ILE A 247 7.06 20.81 -42.58
C ILE A 247 5.71 21.45 -42.21
N ASP A 248 5.75 22.63 -41.59
CA ASP A 248 4.57 23.40 -41.14
C ASP A 248 3.67 22.70 -40.10
N SER A 249 4.19 21.70 -39.37
CA SER A 249 3.49 21.02 -38.29
C SER A 249 4.43 20.70 -37.11
N GLU A 250 3.89 20.09 -36.05
CA GLU A 250 4.71 19.64 -34.92
C GLU A 250 5.59 18.44 -35.31
N GLU A 251 6.79 18.38 -34.71
CA GLU A 251 7.69 17.24 -34.91
C GLU A 251 7.17 16.01 -34.19
N VAL A 252 7.14 14.87 -34.88
CA VAL A 252 6.84 13.58 -34.28
C VAL A 252 8.15 12.92 -33.85
N ARG A 253 8.21 12.43 -32.62
CA ARG A 253 9.41 11.79 -32.06
C ARG A 253 9.14 10.32 -31.79
N PHE A 254 10.09 9.48 -32.18
CA PHE A 254 10.00 8.04 -32.04
C PHE A 254 11.10 7.50 -31.13
N SER A 255 10.79 6.43 -30.40
CA SER A 255 11.77 5.67 -29.62
C SER A 255 11.52 4.17 -29.76
N GLU A 256 12.59 3.42 -30.04
CA GLU A 256 12.57 1.95 -30.08
C GLU A 256 12.58 1.36 -28.65
N ARG A 257 12.96 2.19 -27.68
CA ARG A 257 13.01 1.84 -26.26
C ARG A 257 11.86 2.55 -25.55
N PHE A 258 11.46 2.03 -24.39
CA PHE A 258 10.67 2.82 -23.44
C PHE A 258 11.55 3.97 -22.93
N ALA A 259 11.67 5.06 -23.67
CA ALA A 259 12.49 6.20 -23.29
C ALA A 259 11.83 7.52 -23.72
N CYS A 260 11.98 8.55 -22.89
CA CYS A 260 11.46 9.86 -23.20
C CYS A 260 12.24 10.49 -24.38
N PRO A 261 11.58 10.83 -25.50
CA PRO A 261 12.24 11.41 -26.66
C PRO A 261 12.76 12.84 -26.44
N SER A 262 12.46 13.47 -25.30
CA SER A 262 12.91 14.82 -24.96
C SER A 262 14.12 14.79 -24.02
N CYS A 263 13.95 14.26 -22.81
CA CYS A 263 15.00 14.28 -21.78
C CYS A 263 15.93 13.06 -21.84
N GLY A 264 15.59 12.01 -22.61
CA GLY A 264 16.40 10.79 -22.71
C GLY A 264 16.28 9.85 -21.51
N LEU A 265 15.35 10.12 -20.58
CA LEU A 265 15.06 9.22 -19.46
C LEU A 265 14.55 7.88 -20.00
N SER A 266 15.29 6.80 -19.76
CA SER A 266 14.89 5.44 -20.12
C SER A 266 14.09 4.82 -18.98
N PHE A 267 12.96 4.23 -19.34
CA PHE A 267 12.13 3.39 -18.50
C PHE A 267 12.54 1.92 -18.69
N SER A 268 12.26 1.14 -17.65
CA SER A 268 12.22 -0.32 -17.75
C SER A 268 10.86 -0.76 -18.30
N GLU A 269 10.77 -2.00 -18.78
CA GLU A 269 9.47 -2.57 -19.14
C GLU A 269 8.48 -2.43 -17.97
N ILE A 270 7.23 -2.12 -18.32
CA ILE A 270 6.17 -1.92 -17.34
C ILE A 270 5.62 -3.28 -16.95
N GLU A 271 5.95 -3.71 -15.74
CA GLU A 271 5.47 -4.95 -15.16
C GLU A 271 4.74 -4.71 -13.83
N PRO A 272 3.90 -5.65 -13.37
CA PRO A 272 3.20 -5.52 -12.10
C PRO A 272 4.11 -5.31 -10.87
N ARG A 273 5.38 -5.72 -10.94
CA ARG A 273 6.38 -5.49 -9.87
C ARG A 273 6.85 -4.04 -9.78
N ASN A 274 6.79 -3.27 -10.87
CA ASN A 274 7.13 -1.84 -10.87
C ASN A 274 6.13 -1.03 -10.04
N PHE A 275 4.91 -1.53 -9.87
CA PHE A 275 3.88 -0.92 -9.02
C PHE A 275 3.84 -1.50 -7.61
N SER A 276 4.82 -2.34 -7.21
CA SER A 276 4.87 -2.87 -5.85
C SER A 276 5.84 -2.07 -5.00
N PHE A 277 5.35 -1.45 -3.93
CA PHE A 277 6.22 -0.85 -2.91
C PHE A 277 6.89 -1.90 -2.00
N ASN A 278 6.54 -3.19 -2.13
CA ASN A 278 7.24 -4.30 -1.47
C ASN A 278 8.41 -4.84 -2.31
N SER A 279 8.56 -4.38 -3.56
CA SER A 279 9.62 -4.78 -4.46
C SER A 279 10.62 -3.63 -4.66
N PRO A 280 11.93 -3.88 -4.68
CA PRO A 280 12.93 -2.84 -4.98
C PRO A 280 12.77 -2.24 -6.39
N HIS A 281 12.05 -2.93 -7.29
CA HIS A 281 11.75 -2.42 -8.62
C HIS A 281 10.81 -1.20 -8.57
N GLY A 282 9.77 -1.25 -7.74
CA GLY A 282 8.76 -0.21 -7.61
C GLY A 282 8.90 0.70 -6.39
N ALA A 283 9.54 0.22 -5.32
CA ALA A 283 9.65 0.93 -4.05
C ALA A 283 10.50 2.21 -4.18
N CYS A 284 10.02 3.29 -3.55
CA CYS A 284 10.78 4.53 -3.39
C CYS A 284 12.15 4.23 -2.76
N SER A 285 13.21 4.78 -3.35
CA SER A 285 14.60 4.55 -2.93
C SER A 285 14.91 5.09 -1.54
N GLU A 286 14.26 6.19 -1.13
CA GLU A 286 14.51 6.85 0.15
C GLU A 286 13.88 6.09 1.32
N CYS A 287 12.57 5.82 1.24
CA CYS A 287 11.84 5.16 2.33
C CYS A 287 11.73 3.64 2.15
N THR A 288 12.31 3.06 1.09
CA THR A 288 12.24 1.62 0.78
C THR A 288 10.80 1.07 0.74
N GLY A 289 9.88 1.89 0.22
CA GLY A 289 8.47 1.53 0.09
C GLY A 289 7.62 1.67 1.36
N ILE A 290 8.16 2.21 2.45
CA ILE A 290 7.40 2.47 3.69
C ILE A 290 6.45 3.66 3.51
N GLY A 291 6.89 4.69 2.77
CA GLY A 291 6.15 5.93 2.54
C GLY A 291 6.34 6.97 3.64
N THR A 292 6.79 6.57 4.82
CA THR A 292 7.15 7.47 5.91
C THR A 292 8.62 7.33 6.29
N ILE A 293 9.14 8.37 6.91
CA ILE A 293 10.44 8.38 7.59
C ILE A 293 10.21 8.75 9.04
N MET A 294 10.97 8.12 9.95
CA MET A 294 10.95 8.49 11.35
C MET A 294 11.83 9.71 11.55
N GLU A 295 11.27 10.79 12.06
CA GLU A 295 11.99 12.02 12.40
C GLU A 295 11.79 12.35 13.87
N LEU A 296 12.82 12.91 14.52
CA LEU A 296 12.71 13.36 15.90
C LEU A 296 11.77 14.56 16.00
N GLU A 297 10.82 14.50 16.92
CA GLU A 297 9.85 15.56 17.15
C GLU A 297 10.26 16.35 18.41
N PRO A 298 10.63 17.63 18.30
CA PRO A 298 11.03 18.45 19.45
C PRO A 298 9.99 18.49 20.57
N GLU A 299 8.71 18.45 20.22
CA GLU A 299 7.60 18.45 21.18
C GLU A 299 7.55 17.15 22.01
N LEU A 300 7.99 16.01 21.47
CA LEU A 300 8.08 14.77 22.24
C LEU A 300 9.31 14.75 23.16
N VAL A 301 10.39 15.44 22.76
CA VAL A 301 11.60 15.60 23.57
C VAL A 301 11.37 16.53 24.76
N VAL A 302 10.57 17.58 24.57
CA VAL A 302 10.20 18.57 25.59
C VAL A 302 8.67 18.75 25.63
N PRO A 303 7.92 17.75 26.14
CA PRO A 303 6.46 17.76 26.11
C PRO A 303 5.86 18.79 27.08
N ASN A 304 6.48 18.95 28.25
CA ASN A 304 6.02 19.93 29.22
C ASN A 304 6.93 21.18 29.22
N ARG A 305 6.48 22.21 28.51
CA ARG A 305 7.20 23.49 28.40
C ARG A 305 7.07 24.38 29.64
N THR A 306 6.30 23.98 30.67
CA THR A 306 6.25 24.70 31.95
C THR A 306 7.34 24.27 32.92
N LEU A 307 8.03 23.16 32.64
CA LEU A 307 9.20 22.74 33.43
C LEU A 307 10.44 23.55 33.04
N THR A 308 11.37 23.66 33.98
CA THR A 308 12.69 24.25 33.74
C THR A 308 13.67 23.18 33.23
N LEU A 309 14.82 23.59 32.68
CA LEU A 309 15.88 22.66 32.29
C LEU A 309 16.42 21.87 33.50
N ALA A 310 16.59 22.53 34.65
CA ALA A 310 17.03 21.91 35.90
C ALA A 310 16.02 20.89 36.46
N GLN A 311 14.72 21.09 36.22
CA GLN A 311 13.66 20.15 36.60
C GLN A 311 13.53 18.96 35.63
N GLY A 312 14.38 18.89 34.60
CA GLY A 312 14.37 17.77 33.66
C GLY A 312 13.35 17.91 32.53
N ALA A 313 13.17 19.13 31.98
CA ALA A 313 12.31 19.34 30.82
C ALA A 313 12.70 18.50 29.58
N ILE A 314 13.97 18.10 29.45
CA ILE A 314 14.48 17.25 28.36
C ILE A 314 14.34 15.77 28.76
N VAL A 315 13.22 15.16 28.38
CA VAL A 315 12.84 13.79 28.82
C VAL A 315 13.88 12.71 28.47
N PRO A 316 14.47 12.67 27.25
CA PRO A 316 15.43 11.63 26.88
C PRO A 316 16.67 11.59 27.78
N TRP A 317 17.06 12.71 28.37
CA TRP A 317 18.28 12.82 29.18
C TRP A 317 18.02 12.57 30.66
N VAL A 318 16.82 12.85 31.16
CA VAL A 318 16.39 12.48 32.52
C VAL A 318 16.31 10.96 32.68
N ARG A 319 15.89 10.26 31.63
CA ARG A 319 15.78 8.79 31.64
C ARG A 319 17.13 8.06 31.56
N ALA A 320 18.23 8.77 31.30
CA ALA A 320 19.55 8.17 31.32
C ALA A 320 19.93 7.79 32.77
N THR A 321 20.48 6.60 32.98
CA THR A 321 20.87 6.13 34.32
C THR A 321 22.35 6.33 34.60
N GLY A 322 22.71 6.50 35.88
CA GLY A 322 24.10 6.56 36.34
C GLY A 322 24.87 7.79 35.83
N ASP A 323 26.13 7.60 35.44
CA ASP A 323 27.04 8.67 35.01
C ASP A 323 26.54 9.50 33.82
N SER A 324 25.65 8.93 33.01
CA SER A 324 25.07 9.63 31.85
C SER A 324 24.14 10.77 32.27
N SER A 325 23.36 10.59 33.35
CA SER A 325 22.46 11.64 33.86
C SER A 325 23.26 12.83 34.39
N ALA A 326 24.29 12.55 35.21
CA ALA A 326 25.17 13.59 35.74
C ALA A 326 25.94 14.33 34.65
N TRP A 327 26.34 13.63 33.58
CA TRP A 327 26.95 14.23 32.41
C TRP A 327 25.99 15.18 31.67
N TYR A 328 24.76 14.73 31.38
CA TYR A 328 23.79 15.56 30.65
C TYR A 328 23.35 16.79 31.45
N ALA A 329 23.19 16.67 32.77
CA ALA A 329 22.89 17.82 33.62
C ALA A 329 24.00 18.87 33.57
N ALA A 330 25.26 18.47 33.77
CA ALA A 330 26.41 19.37 33.69
C ALA A 330 26.60 19.97 32.28
N LEU A 331 26.24 19.22 31.23
CA LEU A 331 26.27 19.69 29.85
C LEU A 331 25.30 20.84 29.63
N VAL A 332 24.05 20.69 30.09
CA VAL A 332 23.02 21.74 29.97
C VAL A 332 23.40 22.99 30.75
N GLU A 333 23.94 22.84 31.97
CA GLU A 333 24.46 23.96 32.76
C GLU A 333 25.58 24.71 32.04
N ALA A 334 26.56 24.00 31.48
CA ALA A 334 27.68 24.62 30.77
C ALA A 334 27.23 25.36 29.50
N VAL A 335 26.25 24.82 28.77
CA VAL A 335 25.64 25.48 27.60
C VAL A 335 24.88 26.74 28.04
N ALA A 336 24.13 26.67 29.12
CA ALA A 336 23.38 27.81 29.68
C ALA A 336 24.30 28.96 30.11
N GLU A 337 25.41 28.64 30.79
CA GLU A 337 26.43 29.62 31.20
C GLU A 337 27.07 30.29 29.99
N LYS A 338 27.46 29.50 28.98
CA LYS A 338 28.13 29.98 27.76
C LYS A 338 27.25 30.90 26.92
N HIS A 339 25.96 30.57 26.79
CA HIS A 339 25.00 31.30 25.96
C HIS A 339 24.10 32.25 26.77
N HIS A 340 24.44 32.50 28.04
CA HIS A 340 23.82 33.51 28.90
C HIS A 340 22.29 33.36 29.09
N PHE A 341 21.81 32.12 29.31
CA PHE A 341 20.43 31.86 29.71
C PHE A 341 20.34 31.06 31.03
N SER A 342 19.19 31.10 31.70
CA SER A 342 19.01 30.40 32.99
C SER A 342 18.41 29.00 32.80
N VAL A 343 18.91 28.03 33.57
CA VAL A 343 18.34 26.66 33.63
C VAL A 343 17.11 26.54 34.53
N ASP A 344 16.82 27.58 35.33
CA ASP A 344 15.75 27.63 36.33
C ASP A 344 14.49 28.37 35.85
N VAL A 345 14.48 28.79 34.59
CA VAL A 345 13.32 29.42 33.95
C VAL A 345 12.53 28.37 33.15
N PRO A 346 11.19 28.38 33.19
CA PRO A 346 10.37 27.49 32.37
C PRO A 346 10.74 27.59 30.88
N ILE A 347 10.78 26.46 30.15
CA ILE A 347 11.15 26.42 28.74
C ILE A 347 10.33 27.40 27.88
N ARG A 348 9.03 27.56 28.16
CA ARG A 348 8.15 28.47 27.44
C ARG A 348 8.54 29.96 27.57
N GLU A 349 9.30 30.30 28.61
CA GLU A 349 9.76 31.66 28.93
C GLU A 349 11.21 31.90 28.48
N LEU A 350 11.90 30.88 27.99
CA LEU A 350 13.25 31.02 27.44
C LEU A 350 13.23 31.70 26.06
N PRO A 351 14.28 32.48 25.72
CA PRO A 351 14.46 33.03 24.39
C PRO A 351 14.47 31.93 23.31
N PRO A 352 13.88 32.14 22.12
CA PRO A 352 13.90 31.15 21.03
C PRO A 352 15.31 30.70 20.64
N GLU A 353 16.30 31.61 20.71
CA GLU A 353 17.70 31.30 20.44
C GLU A 353 18.28 30.32 21.46
N ALA A 354 17.96 30.48 22.76
CA ALA A 354 18.40 29.57 23.80
C ALA A 354 17.82 28.16 23.60
N ILE A 355 16.53 28.07 23.23
CA ILE A 355 15.89 26.79 22.88
C ILE A 355 16.55 26.17 21.64
N GLY A 356 16.86 27.00 20.64
CA GLY A 356 17.56 26.59 19.43
C GLY A 356 18.93 25.99 19.73
N VAL A 357 19.74 26.66 20.55
CA VAL A 357 21.06 26.16 20.98
C VAL A 357 20.93 24.85 21.75
N VAL A 358 20.01 24.76 22.72
CA VAL A 358 19.80 23.54 23.51
C VAL A 358 19.42 22.36 22.60
N LEU A 359 18.49 22.55 21.67
CA LEU A 359 17.98 21.46 20.84
C LEU A 359 18.90 21.10 19.66
N TYR A 360 19.54 22.06 19.03
CA TYR A 360 20.25 21.88 17.75
C TYR A 360 21.76 22.15 17.81
N GLY A 361 22.27 22.61 18.95
CA GLY A 361 23.71 22.72 19.22
C GLY A 361 24.26 24.14 19.16
N SER A 362 25.55 24.27 19.45
CA SER A 362 26.28 25.54 19.59
C SER A 362 26.89 26.05 18.27
N ASN A 363 26.47 25.52 17.11
CA ASN A 363 26.96 25.91 15.78
C ASN A 363 28.51 25.94 15.63
N GLY A 364 29.21 25.01 16.29
CA GLY A 364 30.67 24.91 16.23
C GLY A 364 31.41 25.58 17.39
N GLU A 365 30.71 26.29 18.27
CA GLU A 365 31.34 26.89 19.46
C GLU A 365 31.66 25.83 20.52
N HIS A 366 32.84 25.97 21.11
CA HIS A 366 33.32 25.10 22.17
C HIS A 366 32.70 25.47 23.53
N VAL A 367 32.25 24.45 24.25
CA VAL A 367 31.69 24.51 25.59
C VAL A 367 32.53 23.65 26.52
N THR A 368 33.02 24.26 27.61
CA THR A 368 33.78 23.55 28.62
C THR A 368 32.84 22.96 29.68
N VAL A 369 32.71 21.64 29.70
CA VAL A 369 31.82 20.90 30.61
C VAL A 369 32.63 20.33 31.75
N ARG A 370 32.24 20.65 32.99
CA ARG A 370 32.85 20.10 34.21
C ARG A 370 31.80 19.25 34.93
N TYR A 371 32.09 17.97 35.14
CA TYR A 371 31.17 17.10 35.88
C TYR A 371 31.91 16.17 36.84
N LYS A 372 31.20 15.76 37.88
CA LYS A 372 31.66 14.79 38.87
C LYS A 372 31.16 13.41 38.49
N SER A 373 32.08 12.50 38.19
CA SER A 373 31.73 11.09 37.93
C SER A 373 31.22 10.38 39.18
N SER A 374 30.55 9.24 39.01
CA SER A 374 30.05 8.33 40.05
C SER A 374 31.15 7.91 41.04
N LYS A 375 32.40 7.86 40.57
CA LYS A 375 33.60 7.56 41.36
C LYS A 375 34.18 8.78 42.08
N GLY A 376 33.45 9.90 42.12
CA GLY A 376 33.82 11.12 42.84
C GLY A 376 34.90 11.98 42.18
N ARG A 377 35.47 11.56 41.03
CA ARG A 377 36.49 12.32 40.31
C ARG A 377 35.86 13.43 39.47
N MET A 378 36.39 14.64 39.59
CA MET A 378 36.06 15.77 38.73
C MET A 378 36.73 15.57 37.36
N ARG A 379 35.99 15.77 36.28
CA ARG A 379 36.51 15.75 34.91
C ARG A 379 36.07 17.00 34.17
N SER A 380 36.95 17.52 33.32
CA SER A 380 36.67 18.67 32.46
C SER A 380 36.89 18.25 31.02
N TYR A 381 35.93 18.57 30.15
CA TYR A 381 35.98 18.29 28.73
C TYR A 381 35.66 19.57 27.98
N ASP A 382 36.41 19.85 26.92
CA ASP A 382 36.09 20.93 25.99
C ASP A 382 35.53 20.29 24.72
N ILE A 383 34.26 20.57 24.41
CA ILE A 383 33.53 19.90 23.33
C ILE A 383 32.72 20.90 22.52
N VAL A 384 32.48 20.59 21.26
CA VAL A 384 31.44 21.27 20.48
C VAL A 384 30.10 20.65 20.84
N TYR A 385 29.16 21.46 21.33
CA TYR A 385 27.86 20.96 21.73
C TYR A 385 26.98 20.69 20.51
N GLU A 386 26.70 19.42 20.24
CA GLU A 386 25.92 18.98 19.07
C GLU A 386 24.41 19.23 19.20
N GLY A 387 23.87 19.49 20.40
CA GLY A 387 22.43 19.62 20.64
C GLY A 387 21.72 18.30 20.95
N VAL A 388 20.55 18.39 21.58
CA VAL A 388 19.74 17.21 21.97
C VAL A 388 19.28 16.41 20.74
N ILE A 389 18.74 17.07 19.72
CA ILE A 389 18.17 16.42 18.54
C ILE A 389 19.25 15.74 17.70
N PRO A 390 20.38 16.41 17.34
CA PRO A 390 21.47 15.72 16.64
C PRO A 390 22.09 14.59 17.45
N ASN A 391 22.20 14.72 18.79
CA ASN A 391 22.67 13.64 19.66
C ASN A 391 21.79 12.39 19.54
N LEU A 392 20.47 12.54 19.66
CA LEU A 392 19.52 11.42 19.55
C LEU A 392 19.54 10.82 18.13
N LYS A 393 19.60 11.66 17.09
CA LYS A 393 19.64 11.20 15.69
C LYS A 393 20.89 10.36 15.42
N ARG A 394 22.07 10.86 15.84
CA ARG A 394 23.34 10.14 15.71
C ARG A 394 23.32 8.82 16.47
N ARG A 395 22.80 8.81 17.71
CA ARG A 395 22.67 7.59 18.51
C ARG A 395 21.73 6.56 17.87
N TYR A 396 20.60 7.00 17.32
CA TYR A 396 19.66 6.15 16.61
C TYR A 396 20.31 5.47 15.40
N GLN A 397 21.06 6.23 14.60
CA GLN A 397 21.74 5.73 13.40
C GLN A 397 22.95 4.83 13.72
N ALA A 398 23.68 5.12 14.79
CA ALA A 398 24.89 4.38 15.14
C ALA A 398 24.66 3.14 16.02
N THR A 399 23.51 3.04 16.71
CA THR A 399 23.26 1.91 17.62
C THR A 399 22.86 0.65 16.84
N SER A 400 23.41 -0.48 17.27
CA SER A 400 22.97 -1.83 16.86
C SER A 400 22.01 -2.48 17.86
N SER A 401 21.72 -1.81 18.99
CA SER A 401 20.81 -2.32 20.02
C SER A 401 19.37 -1.92 19.73
N ASP A 402 18.49 -2.91 19.58
CA ASP A 402 17.05 -2.70 19.35
C ASP A 402 16.40 -1.97 20.53
N TYR A 403 16.76 -2.31 21.77
CA TYR A 403 16.29 -1.60 22.97
C TYR A 403 16.59 -0.09 22.92
N VAL A 404 17.82 0.28 22.58
CA VAL A 404 18.20 1.70 22.46
C VAL A 404 17.44 2.38 21.32
N ARG A 405 17.22 1.66 20.22
CA ARG A 405 16.46 2.13 19.07
C ARG A 405 15.01 2.44 19.47
N GLU A 406 14.33 1.49 20.09
CA GLU A 406 12.95 1.62 20.58
C GLU A 406 12.80 2.75 21.61
N GLU A 407 13.77 2.92 22.53
CA GLU A 407 13.74 4.04 23.48
C GLU A 407 13.82 5.40 22.79
N ILE A 408 14.60 5.52 21.71
CA ILE A 408 14.70 6.78 20.95
C ILE A 408 13.45 6.98 20.06
N GLU A 409 12.89 5.92 19.48
CA GLU A 409 11.70 5.98 18.62
C GLU A 409 10.47 6.57 19.34
N ARG A 410 10.41 6.49 20.66
CA ARG A 410 9.38 7.17 21.48
C ARG A 410 9.35 8.68 21.32
N PHE A 411 10.47 9.27 20.89
CA PHE A 411 10.61 10.71 20.64
C PHE A 411 10.56 11.04 19.14
N MET A 412 10.23 10.06 18.30
CA MET A 412 10.15 10.21 16.86
C MET A 412 8.70 10.12 16.40
N ALA A 413 8.38 10.89 15.36
CA ALA A 413 7.10 10.83 14.67
C ALA A 413 7.32 10.35 13.23
N ALA A 414 6.38 9.55 12.73
CA ALA A 414 6.36 9.18 11.32
C ALA A 414 5.90 10.39 10.49
N ARG A 415 6.76 10.87 9.59
CA ARG A 415 6.46 11.94 8.63
C ARG A 415 6.41 11.37 7.21
N PRO A 416 5.56 11.91 6.31
CA PRO A 416 5.59 11.51 4.91
C PRO A 416 6.99 11.68 4.31
N CYS A 417 7.47 10.64 3.60
CA CYS A 417 8.77 10.68 2.95
C CYS A 417 8.85 11.88 1.98
N PRO A 418 9.92 12.71 2.02
CA PRO A 418 10.00 13.93 1.21
C PRO A 418 10.13 13.64 -0.29
N VAL A 419 10.70 12.48 -0.67
CA VAL A 419 10.91 12.08 -2.06
C VAL A 419 9.62 11.61 -2.72
N CYS A 420 8.97 10.60 -2.12
CA CYS A 420 7.73 10.05 -2.69
C CYS A 420 6.45 10.71 -2.15
N LYS A 421 6.54 11.64 -1.20
CA LYS A 421 5.39 12.33 -0.57
C LYS A 421 4.35 11.35 -0.03
N GLY A 422 4.80 10.27 0.60
CA GLY A 422 3.93 9.20 1.13
C GLY A 422 3.46 8.18 0.09
N ALA A 423 3.80 8.32 -1.19
CA ALA A 423 3.29 7.46 -2.27
C ALA A 423 3.93 6.06 -2.30
N ARG A 424 5.02 5.83 -1.55
CA ARG A 424 5.75 4.55 -1.43
C ARG A 424 6.44 4.05 -2.72
N LEU A 425 6.10 4.60 -3.87
CA LEU A 425 6.61 4.17 -5.17
C LEU A 425 7.68 5.13 -5.74
N LYS A 426 8.43 4.65 -6.73
CA LYS A 426 9.35 5.46 -7.53
C LYS A 426 8.61 6.39 -8.50
N PRO A 427 9.22 7.51 -8.91
CA PRO A 427 8.60 8.46 -9.84
C PRO A 427 8.12 7.84 -11.16
N GLU A 428 8.85 6.86 -11.69
CA GLU A 428 8.52 6.19 -12.96
C GLU A 428 7.20 5.42 -12.86
N ALA A 429 6.95 4.75 -11.72
CA ALA A 429 5.71 4.03 -11.49
C ALA A 429 4.52 4.99 -11.24
N LEU A 430 4.79 6.14 -10.61
CA LEU A 430 3.77 7.17 -10.37
C LEU A 430 3.35 7.89 -11.66
N ALA A 431 4.22 7.93 -12.66
CA ALA A 431 3.94 8.58 -13.94
C ALA A 431 3.15 7.69 -14.92
N VAL A 432 2.76 6.47 -14.53
CA VAL A 432 1.88 5.62 -15.32
C VAL A 432 0.43 5.89 -14.93
N HIS A 433 -0.39 6.27 -15.90
CA HIS A 433 -1.77 6.67 -15.68
C HIS A 433 -2.77 5.77 -16.41
N VAL A 434 -3.92 5.55 -15.77
CA VAL A 434 -5.13 5.02 -16.42
C VAL A 434 -6.20 6.08 -16.26
N ASN A 435 -6.72 6.62 -17.36
CA ASN A 435 -7.68 7.73 -17.37
C ASN A 435 -7.26 8.88 -16.42
N ASP A 436 -6.06 9.43 -16.66
CA ASP A 436 -5.45 10.55 -15.91
C ASP A 436 -5.23 10.34 -14.39
N LYS A 437 -5.30 9.09 -13.91
CA LYS A 437 -5.02 8.74 -12.51
C LYS A 437 -3.83 7.80 -12.42
N SER A 438 -2.88 8.11 -11.53
CA SER A 438 -1.84 7.17 -11.12
C SER A 438 -2.43 6.10 -10.18
N ILE A 439 -1.69 5.00 -10.00
CA ILE A 439 -2.10 3.95 -9.06
C ILE A 439 -2.29 4.50 -7.64
N VAL A 440 -1.46 5.48 -7.24
CA VAL A 440 -1.52 6.07 -5.90
C VAL A 440 -2.74 6.97 -5.74
N ASP A 441 -3.12 7.71 -6.79
CA ASP A 441 -4.33 8.52 -6.77
C ASP A 441 -5.56 7.66 -6.49
N LEU A 442 -5.67 6.51 -7.15
CA LEU A 442 -6.78 5.57 -6.90
C LEU A 442 -6.73 4.99 -5.49
N THR A 443 -5.54 4.64 -4.98
CA THR A 443 -5.46 4.06 -3.62
C THR A 443 -5.77 5.05 -2.50
N ARG A 444 -5.59 6.36 -2.75
CA ARG A 444 -5.89 7.43 -1.80
C ARG A 444 -7.37 7.80 -1.76
N MET A 445 -8.13 7.44 -2.79
CA MET A 445 -9.56 7.66 -2.80
C MET A 445 -10.24 6.79 -1.73
N PRO A 446 -11.30 7.29 -1.08
CA PRO A 446 -12.22 6.44 -0.34
C PRO A 446 -12.76 5.33 -1.23
N VAL A 447 -12.95 4.14 -0.68
CA VAL A 447 -13.44 2.94 -1.37
C VAL A 447 -14.71 3.24 -2.18
N ARG A 448 -15.63 4.05 -1.64
CA ARG A 448 -16.83 4.50 -2.37
C ARG A 448 -16.47 5.19 -3.68
N ILE A 449 -15.57 6.16 -3.62
CA ILE A 449 -15.18 6.98 -4.78
C ILE A 449 -14.40 6.13 -5.79
N ALA A 450 -13.51 5.25 -5.32
CA ALA A 450 -12.79 4.33 -6.20
C ALA A 450 -13.77 3.38 -6.91
N ARG A 451 -14.77 2.84 -6.21
CA ARG A 451 -15.81 1.98 -6.79
C ARG A 451 -16.58 2.69 -7.87
N ASP A 452 -17.04 3.91 -7.59
CA ASP A 452 -17.82 4.72 -8.54
C ASP A 452 -16.96 5.04 -9.78
N TRP A 453 -15.68 5.40 -9.59
CA TRP A 453 -14.73 5.62 -10.68
C TRP A 453 -14.52 4.38 -11.57
N PHE A 454 -14.40 3.19 -10.99
CA PHE A 454 -14.31 1.95 -11.77
C PHE A 454 -15.63 1.58 -12.46
N ALA A 455 -16.78 1.97 -11.92
CA ALA A 455 -18.07 1.78 -12.56
C ALA A 455 -18.20 2.71 -13.78
N ASP A 456 -17.80 3.97 -13.66
CA ASP A 456 -17.85 4.95 -14.75
C ASP A 456 -16.85 4.63 -15.87
N LEU A 457 -15.68 4.10 -15.51
CA LEU A 457 -14.64 3.73 -16.48
C LEU A 457 -15.00 2.44 -17.25
N ALA A 458 -15.71 1.51 -16.60
CA ALA A 458 -16.15 0.28 -17.22
C ALA A 458 -17.38 0.55 -18.09
N HIS A 459 -17.16 0.75 -19.39
CA HIS A 459 -18.26 0.80 -20.35
C HIS A 459 -18.83 -0.61 -20.54
N ASP A 460 -19.97 -0.90 -19.91
CA ASP A 460 -20.63 -2.20 -20.05
C ASP A 460 -21.23 -2.32 -21.48
N PRO A 461 -21.23 -3.51 -22.11
CA PRO A 461 -21.76 -3.69 -23.46
C PRO A 461 -23.23 -3.27 -23.54
N GLY A 462 -23.53 -2.21 -24.31
CA GLY A 462 -24.89 -1.66 -24.45
C GLY A 462 -25.18 -0.39 -23.64
N SER A 463 -24.18 0.21 -23.00
CA SER A 463 -24.31 1.52 -22.33
C SER A 463 -24.36 2.67 -23.35
N GLU A 464 -25.20 3.68 -23.15
CA GLU A 464 -25.19 4.90 -23.98
C GLU A 464 -24.02 5.81 -23.58
N GLY A 465 -23.05 6.03 -24.48
CA GLY A 465 -21.90 6.94 -24.28
C GLY A 465 -20.63 6.48 -25.01
N GLU A 466 -19.68 7.39 -25.26
CA GLU A 466 -18.35 7.01 -25.76
C GLU A 466 -17.50 6.44 -24.62
N SER A 467 -16.88 5.27 -24.84
CA SER A 467 -15.95 4.71 -23.86
C SER A 467 -14.64 5.47 -23.86
N VAL A 468 -14.12 5.74 -22.67
CA VAL A 468 -12.80 6.38 -22.48
C VAL A 468 -11.64 5.44 -22.83
N LEU A 469 -11.88 4.12 -22.78
CA LEU A 469 -10.88 3.10 -23.08
C LEU A 469 -11.04 2.58 -24.50
N SER A 470 -9.93 2.29 -25.17
CA SER A 470 -9.95 1.60 -26.46
C SER A 470 -10.55 0.19 -26.34
N GLU A 471 -11.09 -0.34 -27.43
CA GLU A 471 -11.63 -1.72 -27.47
C GLU A 471 -10.61 -2.77 -26.99
N ARG A 472 -9.34 -2.56 -27.33
CA ARG A 472 -8.23 -3.43 -26.89
C ARG A 472 -8.03 -3.37 -25.38
N GLU A 473 -8.03 -2.17 -24.79
CA GLU A 473 -7.85 -1.99 -23.35
C GLU A 473 -9.03 -2.57 -22.58
N GLN A 474 -10.26 -2.35 -23.05
CA GLN A 474 -11.46 -2.96 -22.47
C GLN A 474 -11.36 -4.47 -22.47
N LEU A 475 -10.95 -5.09 -23.59
CA LEU A 475 -10.82 -6.54 -23.69
C LEU A 475 -9.79 -7.08 -22.69
N ILE A 476 -8.63 -6.43 -22.57
CA ILE A 476 -7.55 -6.84 -21.65
C ILE A 476 -7.95 -6.63 -20.18
N ALA A 477 -8.60 -5.51 -19.87
CA ALA A 477 -8.93 -5.11 -18.51
C ALA A 477 -10.23 -5.74 -17.98
N ARG A 478 -11.09 -6.32 -18.84
CA ARG A 478 -12.43 -6.82 -18.48
C ARG A 478 -12.45 -7.68 -17.21
N GLN A 479 -11.60 -8.70 -17.13
CA GLN A 479 -11.57 -9.57 -15.95
C GLN A 479 -10.99 -8.84 -14.73
N ILE A 480 -9.97 -8.00 -14.91
CA ILE A 480 -9.33 -7.25 -13.83
C ILE A 480 -10.33 -6.25 -13.22
N PHE A 481 -11.10 -5.55 -14.04
CA PHE A 481 -12.16 -4.65 -13.58
C PHE A 481 -13.25 -5.37 -12.82
N LYS A 482 -13.68 -6.55 -13.28
CA LYS A 482 -14.66 -7.37 -12.56
C LYS A 482 -14.16 -7.67 -11.13
N GLU A 483 -12.93 -8.19 -11.01
CA GLU A 483 -12.35 -8.56 -9.72
C GLU A 483 -12.16 -7.36 -8.77
N ILE A 484 -11.78 -6.19 -9.30
CA ILE A 484 -11.65 -4.95 -8.52
C ILE A 484 -13.02 -4.44 -8.07
N ARG A 485 -14.00 -4.37 -8.99
CA ARG A 485 -15.37 -3.88 -8.69
C ARG A 485 -16.05 -4.75 -7.64
N GLU A 486 -15.92 -6.07 -7.74
CA GLU A 486 -16.49 -7.01 -6.76
C GLU A 486 -15.86 -6.82 -5.38
N ARG A 487 -14.53 -6.74 -5.27
CA ARG A 487 -13.84 -6.52 -3.98
C ARG A 487 -14.15 -5.16 -3.35
N LEU A 488 -14.19 -4.10 -4.16
CA LEU A 488 -14.62 -2.78 -3.68
C LEU A 488 -16.08 -2.83 -3.22
N GLY A 489 -16.95 -3.54 -3.95
CA GLY A 489 -18.33 -3.80 -3.58
C GLY A 489 -18.44 -4.46 -2.20
N PHE A 490 -17.71 -5.55 -1.96
CA PHE A 490 -17.73 -6.25 -0.67
C PHE A 490 -17.28 -5.35 0.48
N LEU A 491 -16.31 -4.46 0.28
CA LEU A 491 -15.90 -3.48 1.29
C LEU A 491 -17.03 -2.47 1.60
N VAL A 492 -17.81 -2.06 0.60
CA VAL A 492 -18.99 -1.21 0.81
C VAL A 492 -20.10 -1.97 1.53
N ASP A 493 -20.33 -3.24 1.18
CA ASP A 493 -21.36 -4.08 1.79
C ASP A 493 -21.13 -4.25 3.30
N VAL A 494 -19.86 -4.34 3.73
CA VAL A 494 -19.49 -4.40 5.16
C VAL A 494 -19.28 -3.02 5.81
N GLY A 495 -19.70 -1.92 5.16
CA GLY A 495 -19.68 -0.58 5.76
C GLY A 495 -18.30 0.09 5.85
N LEU A 496 -17.35 -0.30 5.00
CA LEU A 496 -15.98 0.25 4.96
C LEU A 496 -15.75 1.23 3.81
N GLU A 497 -16.83 1.81 3.26
CA GLU A 497 -16.76 2.67 2.07
C GLU A 497 -15.98 3.99 2.29
N TYR A 498 -15.74 4.37 3.54
CA TYR A 498 -15.00 5.58 3.95
C TYR A 498 -13.48 5.38 3.99
N LEU A 499 -12.99 4.14 4.01
CA LEU A 499 -11.56 3.83 4.05
C LEU A 499 -10.89 4.11 2.71
N SER A 500 -9.62 4.48 2.72
CA SER A 500 -8.76 4.44 1.54
C SER A 500 -7.97 3.13 1.47
N LEU A 501 -7.58 2.71 0.27
CA LEU A 501 -6.79 1.49 0.06
C LEU A 501 -5.32 1.65 0.52
N ASP A 502 -4.83 2.89 0.61
CA ASP A 502 -3.48 3.20 1.11
C ASP A 502 -3.38 3.31 2.63
N ARG A 503 -4.52 3.28 3.36
CA ARG A 503 -4.54 3.29 4.82
C ARG A 503 -3.75 2.11 5.37
N ALA A 504 -2.82 2.39 6.29
CA ALA A 504 -1.96 1.38 6.87
C ALA A 504 -2.78 0.39 7.73
N ALA A 505 -2.53 -0.91 7.55
CA ALA A 505 -3.33 -1.96 8.18
C ALA A 505 -3.25 -1.91 9.71
N ASN A 506 -2.10 -1.51 10.27
CA ASN A 506 -1.90 -1.37 11.70
C ASN A 506 -2.66 -0.18 12.34
N THR A 507 -3.31 0.67 11.54
CA THR A 507 -4.14 1.79 12.03
C THR A 507 -5.62 1.46 12.07
N LEU A 508 -6.00 0.23 11.69
CA LEU A 508 -7.37 -0.24 11.71
C LEU A 508 -7.78 -0.62 13.14
N SER A 509 -9.02 -0.28 13.50
CA SER A 509 -9.66 -0.84 14.68
C SER A 509 -9.87 -2.35 14.52
N GLY A 510 -10.10 -3.06 15.64
CA GLY A 510 -10.41 -4.50 15.62
C GLY A 510 -11.60 -4.82 14.71
N GLY A 511 -12.70 -4.07 14.82
CA GLY A 511 -13.89 -4.23 13.98
C GLY A 511 -13.63 -3.90 12.49
N GLU A 512 -12.84 -2.86 12.18
CA GLU A 512 -12.44 -2.58 10.79
C GLU A 512 -11.63 -3.74 10.19
N ALA A 513 -10.63 -4.26 10.91
CA ALA A 513 -9.81 -5.38 10.45
C ALA A 513 -10.63 -6.66 10.26
N GLN A 514 -11.56 -6.93 11.17
CA GLN A 514 -12.47 -8.06 11.09
C GLN A 514 -13.39 -7.96 9.87
N ARG A 515 -14.00 -6.80 9.62
CA ARG A 515 -14.87 -6.58 8.46
C ARG A 515 -14.11 -6.64 7.13
N ILE A 516 -12.86 -6.17 7.08
CA ILE A 516 -11.99 -6.40 5.92
C ILE A 516 -11.79 -7.90 5.67
N ARG A 517 -11.50 -8.68 6.72
CA ARG A 517 -11.33 -10.12 6.59
C ARG A 517 -12.61 -10.80 6.10
N LEU A 518 -13.77 -10.38 6.62
CA LEU A 518 -15.08 -10.85 6.17
C LEU A 518 -15.30 -10.56 4.67
N ALA A 519 -15.05 -9.32 4.22
CA ALA A 519 -15.15 -8.96 2.81
C ALA A 519 -14.23 -9.82 1.91
N THR A 520 -12.99 -10.07 2.35
CA THR A 520 -12.06 -10.96 1.63
C THR A 520 -12.58 -12.40 1.56
N GLN A 521 -13.20 -12.91 2.63
CA GLN A 521 -13.77 -14.27 2.64
C GLN A 521 -15.00 -14.40 1.75
N ILE A 522 -15.82 -13.36 1.61
CA ILE A 522 -16.93 -13.37 0.66
C ILE A 522 -16.42 -13.37 -0.77
N GLY A 523 -15.36 -12.59 -1.04
CA GLY A 523 -14.73 -12.56 -2.36
C GLY A 523 -14.07 -13.87 -2.79
N SER A 524 -13.67 -14.73 -1.86
CA SER A 524 -13.10 -16.05 -2.20
C SER A 524 -14.13 -17.04 -2.72
N SER A 525 -15.43 -16.78 -2.52
CA SER A 525 -16.55 -17.60 -3.01
C SER A 525 -16.42 -19.09 -2.65
N LEU A 526 -15.82 -19.40 -1.50
CA LEU A 526 -15.69 -20.78 -1.03
C LEU A 526 -17.07 -21.34 -0.62
N MET A 527 -17.25 -22.64 -0.84
CA MET A 527 -18.45 -23.40 -0.48
C MET A 527 -18.09 -24.57 0.43
N GLY A 528 -19.01 -24.98 1.29
CA GLY A 528 -18.80 -26.08 2.23
C GLY A 528 -17.78 -25.75 3.32
N VAL A 529 -17.61 -24.47 3.66
CA VAL A 529 -16.75 -23.98 4.74
C VAL A 529 -17.58 -23.71 6.00
N LEU A 530 -16.97 -23.92 7.17
CA LEU A 530 -17.50 -23.47 8.44
C LEU A 530 -16.84 -22.14 8.85
N TYR A 531 -17.55 -21.03 8.76
CA TYR A 531 -17.05 -19.74 9.25
C TYR A 531 -17.46 -19.52 10.70
N ILE A 532 -16.50 -19.09 11.52
CA ILE A 532 -16.70 -18.84 12.95
C ILE A 532 -16.31 -17.40 13.25
N LEU A 533 -17.29 -16.58 13.61
CA LEU A 533 -17.14 -15.13 13.77
C LEU A 533 -17.30 -14.71 15.23
N ASP A 534 -16.45 -13.76 15.67
CA ASP A 534 -16.41 -13.26 17.05
C ASP A 534 -16.96 -11.83 17.14
N GLU A 535 -18.23 -11.69 17.51
CA GLU A 535 -18.90 -10.39 17.73
C GLU A 535 -18.69 -9.40 16.56
N PRO A 536 -19.07 -9.75 15.31
CA PRO A 536 -18.81 -8.93 14.13
C PRO A 536 -19.55 -7.57 14.13
N SER A 537 -20.55 -7.39 14.99
CA SER A 537 -21.22 -6.10 15.19
C SER A 537 -20.38 -5.08 15.98
N ILE A 538 -19.24 -5.48 16.56
CA ILE A 538 -18.41 -4.59 17.38
C ILE A 538 -17.89 -3.38 16.60
N GLY A 539 -18.06 -2.21 17.21
CA GLY A 539 -17.63 -0.93 16.64
C GLY A 539 -18.40 -0.56 15.36
N LEU A 540 -19.55 -1.19 15.12
CA LEU A 540 -20.45 -0.87 14.03
C LEU A 540 -21.60 0.00 14.55
N HIS A 541 -22.05 0.94 13.72
CA HIS A 541 -23.23 1.73 14.04
C HIS A 541 -24.50 0.91 13.75
N GLN A 542 -25.57 1.07 14.55
CA GLN A 542 -26.81 0.27 14.40
C GLN A 542 -27.36 0.27 12.96
N ARG A 543 -27.29 1.41 12.29
CA ARG A 543 -27.72 1.57 10.89
C ARG A 543 -27.02 0.60 9.92
N ASP A 544 -25.76 0.27 10.18
CA ASP A 544 -24.95 -0.55 9.29
C ASP A 544 -25.02 -2.04 9.67
N ASN A 545 -25.63 -2.37 10.82
CA ASN A 545 -25.82 -3.75 11.28
C ASN A 545 -26.68 -4.59 10.34
N ALA A 546 -27.75 -4.01 9.79
CA ALA A 546 -28.57 -4.67 8.79
C ALA A 546 -27.78 -5.09 7.52
N ARG A 547 -26.78 -4.28 7.12
CA ARG A 547 -25.91 -4.63 5.98
C ARG A 547 -24.98 -5.79 6.32
N LEU A 548 -24.42 -5.80 7.53
CA LEU A 548 -23.62 -6.90 8.03
C LEU A 548 -24.43 -8.22 8.05
N ILE A 549 -25.66 -8.20 8.58
CA ILE A 549 -26.55 -9.36 8.62
C ILE A 549 -26.82 -9.88 7.20
N THR A 550 -27.20 -9.00 6.27
CA THR A 550 -27.41 -9.37 4.85
C THR A 550 -26.17 -10.04 4.25
N THR A 551 -25.00 -9.54 4.63
CA THR A 551 -23.71 -10.06 4.17
C THR A 551 -23.41 -11.46 4.74
N LEU A 552 -23.75 -11.70 6.01
CA LEU A 552 -23.68 -13.02 6.64
C LEU A 552 -24.67 -13.99 6.01
N GLU A 553 -25.92 -13.58 5.79
CA GLU A 553 -26.93 -14.39 5.10
C GLU A 553 -26.44 -14.83 3.72
N ARG A 554 -25.88 -13.90 2.94
CA ARG A 554 -25.28 -14.22 1.64
C ARG A 554 -24.13 -15.23 1.76
N LEU A 555 -23.25 -15.09 2.75
CA LEU A 555 -22.14 -16.03 2.96
C LEU A 555 -22.65 -17.44 3.26
N ARG A 556 -23.75 -17.55 4.02
CA ARG A 556 -24.47 -18.80 4.27
C ARG A 556 -25.14 -19.35 3.00
N ASP A 557 -25.85 -18.50 2.25
CA ASP A 557 -26.59 -18.89 1.03
C ASP A 557 -25.70 -19.38 -0.12
N ILE A 558 -24.41 -19.01 -0.12
CA ILE A 558 -23.40 -19.58 -1.03
C ILE A 558 -23.20 -21.09 -0.77
N GLY A 559 -23.65 -21.62 0.36
CA GLY A 559 -23.52 -23.02 0.75
C GLY A 559 -22.49 -23.24 1.87
N ASN A 560 -22.44 -22.30 2.82
CA ASN A 560 -21.57 -22.38 3.98
C ASN A 560 -22.37 -22.43 5.27
N THR A 561 -21.72 -22.89 6.34
CA THR A 561 -22.28 -22.84 7.70
C THR A 561 -21.61 -21.71 8.47
N LEU A 562 -22.39 -20.90 9.19
CA LEU A 562 -21.87 -19.83 10.04
C LEU A 562 -22.15 -20.15 11.49
N ILE A 563 -21.14 -19.98 12.35
CA ILE A 563 -21.31 -19.89 13.81
C ILE A 563 -20.85 -18.50 14.22
N VAL A 564 -21.76 -17.68 14.72
CA VAL A 564 -21.47 -16.30 15.12
C VAL A 564 -21.67 -16.18 16.62
N VAL A 565 -20.61 -15.82 17.34
CA VAL A 565 -20.70 -15.46 18.75
C VAL A 565 -21.21 -14.03 18.82
N GLU A 566 -22.42 -13.81 19.33
CA GLU A 566 -23.05 -12.50 19.35
C GLU A 566 -23.95 -12.28 20.55
N HIS A 567 -24.20 -11.00 20.80
CA HIS A 567 -25.09 -10.47 21.83
C HIS A 567 -26.10 -9.47 21.27
N ASP A 568 -25.90 -9.01 20.03
CA ASP A 568 -26.80 -8.09 19.35
C ASP A 568 -28.18 -8.71 19.04
N GLU A 569 -29.23 -7.95 19.35
CA GLU A 569 -30.62 -8.43 19.22
C GLU A 569 -31.00 -8.68 17.76
N GLU A 570 -30.65 -7.79 16.83
CA GLU A 570 -31.00 -7.94 15.41
C GLU A 570 -30.32 -9.18 14.82
N THR A 571 -29.07 -9.41 15.17
CA THR A 571 -28.29 -10.57 14.73
C THR A 571 -28.85 -11.87 15.27
N ILE A 572 -29.18 -11.93 16.56
CA ILE A 572 -29.81 -13.13 17.17
C ILE A 572 -31.18 -13.40 16.51
N ARG A 573 -31.96 -12.36 16.21
CA ARG A 573 -33.27 -12.51 15.55
C ARG A 573 -33.17 -12.98 14.10
N ALA A 574 -32.08 -12.65 13.39
CA ALA A 574 -31.83 -13.08 12.02
C ALA A 574 -31.27 -14.51 11.91
N ALA A 575 -30.82 -15.11 13.01
CA ALA A 575 -30.26 -16.45 13.04
C ALA A 575 -31.30 -17.52 12.68
N ASP A 576 -30.87 -18.54 11.94
CA ASP A 576 -31.69 -19.73 11.68
C ASP A 576 -31.80 -20.62 12.93
N TRP A 577 -30.72 -20.68 13.71
CA TRP A 577 -30.57 -21.51 14.90
C TRP A 577 -29.76 -20.76 15.95
N ILE A 578 -30.14 -20.91 17.21
CA ILE A 578 -29.51 -20.20 18.33
C ILE A 578 -29.10 -21.22 19.38
N VAL A 579 -27.93 -21.04 19.97
CA VAL A 579 -27.42 -21.81 21.10
C VAL A 579 -27.12 -20.84 22.24
N ASP A 580 -27.88 -20.93 23.33
CA ASP A 580 -27.68 -20.13 24.53
C ASP A 580 -26.81 -20.88 25.54
N ILE A 581 -25.66 -20.29 25.89
CA ILE A 581 -24.61 -20.92 26.68
C ILE A 581 -24.51 -20.25 28.06
N GLY A 582 -24.63 -21.09 29.09
CA GLY A 582 -24.44 -20.83 30.51
C GLY A 582 -25.51 -19.93 31.13
N PRO A 583 -26.13 -20.30 32.26
CA PRO A 583 -26.92 -19.31 33.00
C PRO A 583 -26.00 -18.31 33.73
N GLY A 584 -24.70 -18.60 33.86
CA GLY A 584 -23.69 -17.77 34.52
C GLY A 584 -22.34 -17.74 33.79
N ALA A 585 -21.35 -17.12 34.42
CA ALA A 585 -19.98 -16.99 33.92
C ALA A 585 -19.00 -17.87 34.70
N GLY A 586 -17.87 -18.22 34.07
CA GLY A 586 -16.79 -18.97 34.70
C GLY A 586 -17.26 -20.35 35.15
N GLU A 587 -17.06 -20.69 36.43
CA GLU A 587 -17.44 -21.99 36.98
C GLU A 587 -18.95 -22.28 36.92
N HIS A 588 -19.78 -21.22 36.89
CA HIS A 588 -21.24 -21.27 36.83
C HIS A 588 -21.78 -21.26 35.37
N GLY A 589 -20.89 -21.15 34.38
CA GLY A 589 -21.21 -21.26 32.96
C GLY A 589 -20.98 -22.67 32.42
N GLY A 590 -20.73 -22.77 31.12
CA GLY A 590 -20.26 -23.98 30.46
C GLY A 590 -21.33 -25.04 30.20
N HIS A 591 -22.61 -24.66 30.26
CA HIS A 591 -23.76 -25.53 29.97
C HIS A 591 -24.54 -24.98 28.78
N ILE A 592 -25.18 -25.85 27.99
CA ILE A 592 -26.19 -25.42 27.01
C ILE A 592 -27.51 -25.21 27.77
N VAL A 593 -28.01 -23.98 27.80
CA VAL A 593 -29.25 -23.61 28.51
C VAL A 593 -30.48 -23.87 27.64
N ALA A 594 -30.39 -23.46 26.39
CA ALA A 594 -31.41 -23.67 25.38
C ALA A 594 -30.77 -23.68 23.99
N GLU A 595 -31.33 -24.48 23.09
CA GLU A 595 -30.97 -24.48 21.67
C GLU A 595 -32.24 -24.61 20.83
N GLY A 596 -32.26 -24.00 19.66
CA GLY A 596 -33.43 -24.06 18.78
C GLY A 596 -33.61 -22.85 17.88
N HIS A 597 -34.82 -22.69 17.36
CA HIS A 597 -35.22 -21.46 16.70
C HIS A 597 -35.48 -20.35 17.74
N LEU A 598 -35.58 -19.11 17.28
CA LEU A 598 -35.86 -17.94 18.13
C LEU A 598 -37.04 -18.14 19.09
N GLN A 599 -38.10 -18.82 18.64
CA GLN A 599 -39.28 -19.08 19.46
C GLN A 599 -39.00 -20.05 20.62
N ASP A 600 -38.09 -21.01 20.43
CA ASP A 600 -37.71 -21.99 21.43
C ASP A 600 -36.89 -21.31 22.54
N ILE A 601 -35.91 -20.48 22.15
CA ILE A 601 -35.11 -19.66 23.07
C ILE A 601 -36.01 -18.69 23.86
N ALA A 602 -36.94 -18.00 23.18
CA ALA A 602 -37.85 -17.04 23.83
C ALA A 602 -38.81 -17.72 24.83
N ARG A 603 -39.12 -19.01 24.68
CA ARG A 603 -39.96 -19.79 25.59
C ARG A 603 -39.18 -20.42 26.74
N ALA A 604 -37.88 -20.64 26.59
CA ALA A 604 -37.05 -21.21 27.63
C ALA A 604 -37.07 -20.30 28.88
N PRO A 605 -37.49 -20.82 30.06
CA PRO A 605 -37.53 -20.03 31.29
C PRO A 605 -36.12 -19.73 31.83
N ASP A 606 -35.19 -20.67 31.66
CA ASP A 606 -33.84 -20.58 32.21
C ASP A 606 -32.87 -19.77 31.32
N SER A 607 -33.27 -19.48 30.08
CA SER A 607 -32.49 -18.66 29.15
C SER A 607 -32.59 -17.17 29.50
N ILE A 608 -31.49 -16.58 29.97
CA ILE A 608 -31.43 -15.13 30.24
C ILE A 608 -31.63 -14.36 28.93
N THR A 609 -30.97 -14.78 27.85
CA THR A 609 -31.16 -14.19 26.52
C THR A 609 -32.62 -14.27 26.08
N GLY A 610 -33.27 -15.43 26.26
CA GLY A 610 -34.69 -15.61 25.95
C GLY A 610 -35.61 -14.68 26.75
N GLN A 611 -35.29 -14.38 28.01
CA GLN A 611 -36.05 -13.44 28.84
C GLN A 611 -35.99 -12.00 28.30
N PHE A 612 -34.81 -11.54 27.84
CA PHE A 612 -34.65 -10.22 27.22
C PHE A 612 -35.33 -10.17 25.85
N LEU A 613 -35.11 -11.16 24.99
CA LEU A 613 -35.71 -11.22 23.64
C LEU A 613 -37.24 -11.26 23.66
N SER A 614 -37.84 -11.85 24.70
CA SER A 614 -39.29 -11.91 24.88
C SER A 614 -39.87 -10.70 25.64
N GLY A 615 -39.02 -9.79 26.13
CA GLY A 615 -39.44 -8.67 27.00
C GLY A 615 -39.91 -9.08 28.41
N ARG A 616 -39.61 -10.32 28.85
CA ARG A 616 -39.88 -10.77 30.23
C ARG A 616 -38.94 -10.09 31.23
N ARG A 617 -37.78 -9.63 30.73
CA ARG A 617 -36.77 -8.87 31.45
C ARG A 617 -36.37 -7.67 30.60
N SER A 618 -36.22 -6.51 31.23
CA SER A 618 -35.88 -5.22 30.60
C SER A 618 -34.43 -4.85 30.83
#